data_AF-T1RI69-F1
#
_entry.id   AF-T1RI69-F1
#
_cell.length_a   1.000
_cell.length_b   1.000
_cell.length_c   1.000
_cell.angle_alpha   90.00
_cell.angle_beta   90.00
_cell.angle_gamma   90.00
#
_symmetry.space_group_name_H-M   'P 1'
#
loop_
_entity.id
_entity.type
_entity.pdbx_description
1 polymer ?
#
loop_
_entity_poly.entity_id
_entity_poly.type
_entity_poly.pdbx_seq_one_letter_code
_entity_poly.pdbx_strand_id
1 'polypeptide(L)'
;MNTNKIATIPNYWIIPGTSIEKDFVLRRLEGHFKLGFSQTNPDYLIHKAFCLYRKTNRIRNASTKTKSEVRGGGRKPWAQKGRGKARAGSIRSPLWKGGGVTFGPKPIAYNPKLNNREYDRAFRVLLHEKQKRILAISLFEGLTSSKLDISKSTYPGKTKYAKQVFSEIFETNNIDSQNVLNNQLITVVVSPQEYKILKGTLFLQSIKNLKNINLIVDNKLSINDVIRSSWLLMTAHSSHNLTLKDLSWKKVKK
;
A
#
# COMPACT_ATOMS: atom_id res chain seq x y z
N MET A 1 -41.81 -0.33 26.50
CA MET A 1 -40.71 0.60 26.81
C MET A 1 -39.54 0.28 25.89
N ASN A 2 -39.44 0.97 24.74
CA ASN A 2 -38.29 0.84 23.85
C ASN A 2 -37.08 1.45 24.56
N THR A 3 -36.17 0.61 25.02
CA THR A 3 -34.83 1.05 25.41
C THR A 3 -34.13 1.49 24.13
N ASN A 4 -34.15 2.79 23.86
CA ASN A 4 -33.24 3.41 22.91
C ASN A 4 -31.83 3.09 23.39
N LYS A 5 -31.23 2.01 22.88
CA LYS A 5 -29.78 1.83 22.86
C LYS A 5 -29.23 2.99 22.05
N ILE A 6 -28.94 4.11 22.72
CA ILE A 6 -28.11 5.16 22.14
C ILE A 6 -26.78 4.47 21.89
N ALA A 7 -26.55 4.03 20.66
CA ALA A 7 -25.27 3.49 20.26
C ALA A 7 -24.25 4.63 20.43
N THR A 8 -23.52 4.62 21.54
CA THR A 8 -22.41 5.53 21.77
C THR A 8 -21.38 5.21 20.69
N ILE A 9 -21.18 6.15 19.76
CA ILE A 9 -20.14 6.02 18.74
C ILE A 9 -18.80 5.99 19.50
N PRO A 10 -17.96 4.96 19.30
CA PRO A 10 -16.65 4.92 19.93
C PRO A 10 -15.84 6.15 19.48
N ASN A 11 -15.38 6.95 20.44
CA ASN A 11 -14.57 8.15 20.21
C ASN A 11 -13.10 7.79 20.42
N TYR A 12 -12.52 7.16 19.40
CA TYR A 12 -11.08 6.94 19.32
C TYR A 12 -10.46 7.86 18.30
N TRP A 13 -9.31 8.43 18.65
CA TRP A 13 -8.44 9.16 17.74
C TRP A 13 -6.98 8.82 18.03
N ILE A 14 -6.10 9.33 17.17
CA ILE A 14 -4.65 9.12 17.31
C ILE A 14 -4.10 10.27 18.15
N ILE A 15 -3.19 9.97 19.06
CA ILE A 15 -2.43 10.96 19.84
C ILE A 15 -0.92 10.71 19.67
N PRO A 16 -0.06 11.69 20.03
CA PRO A 16 1.37 11.46 20.11
C PRO A 16 1.69 10.32 21.08
N GLY A 17 2.59 9.43 20.69
CA GLY A 17 3.02 8.34 21.56
C GLY A 17 3.71 8.84 22.83
N THR A 18 3.55 8.10 23.92
CA THR A 18 4.26 8.35 25.18
C THR A 18 5.77 8.16 25.00
N SER A 19 6.59 8.68 25.93
CA SER A 19 8.05 8.49 25.87
C SER A 19 8.45 7.01 25.85
N ILE A 20 7.68 6.16 26.55
CA ILE A 20 7.90 4.71 26.61
C ILE A 20 7.62 4.08 25.25
N GLU A 21 6.53 4.46 24.58
CA GLU A 21 6.19 3.96 23.24
C GLU A 21 7.20 4.43 22.19
N LYS A 22 7.65 5.69 22.27
CA LYS A 22 8.71 6.23 21.39
C LYS A 22 9.98 5.40 21.49
N ASP A 23 10.43 5.15 22.73
CA ASP A 23 11.61 4.34 23.00
C ASP A 23 11.41 2.87 22.59
N PHE A 24 10.23 2.30 22.81
CA PHE A 24 9.89 0.94 22.38
C PHE A 24 9.99 0.77 20.86
N VAL A 25 9.39 1.69 20.09
CA VAL A 25 9.42 1.67 18.62
C VAL A 25 10.86 1.80 18.12
N LEU A 26 11.64 2.73 18.71
CA LEU A 26 13.03 2.96 18.34
C LEU A 26 13.90 1.72 18.60
N ARG A 27 13.88 1.18 19.83
CA ARG A 27 14.64 -0.03 20.19
C ARG A 27 14.30 -1.22 19.30
N ARG A 28 13.04 -1.33 18.90
CA ARG A 28 12.59 -2.41 18.03
C ARG A 28 13.14 -2.28 16.62
N LEU A 29 13.20 -1.06 16.10
CA LEU A 29 13.80 -0.77 14.80
C LEU A 29 15.32 -0.84 14.82
N GLU A 30 16.00 -0.70 15.96
CA GLU A 30 17.46 -0.84 16.05
C GLU A 30 17.91 -2.29 16.26
N GLY A 31 17.25 -3.02 17.17
CA GLY A 31 17.70 -4.34 17.65
C GLY A 31 17.74 -5.44 16.59
N HIS A 32 16.97 -5.31 15.50
CA HIS A 32 16.94 -6.31 14.43
C HIS A 32 17.99 -6.13 13.34
N PHE A 33 18.73 -5.02 13.36
CA PHE A 33 19.66 -4.69 12.28
C PHE A 33 21.10 -5.12 12.52
N LYS A 34 21.41 -5.66 13.71
CA LYS A 34 22.69 -6.33 13.99
C LYS A 34 22.86 -7.66 13.22
N LEU A 35 21.87 -8.10 12.44
CA LEU A 35 21.93 -9.30 11.61
C LEU A 35 22.75 -9.06 10.33
N GLY A 36 24.08 -8.96 10.48
CA GLY A 36 25.08 -9.28 9.44
C GLY A 36 24.71 -8.92 8.00
N PHE A 37 24.26 -7.69 7.76
CA PHE A 37 24.08 -7.23 6.39
C PHE A 37 25.47 -7.13 5.78
N SER A 38 25.70 -7.80 4.66
CA SER A 38 26.81 -7.40 3.81
C SER A 38 26.54 -5.95 3.43
N GLN A 39 27.41 -5.03 3.86
CA GLN A 39 27.34 -3.61 3.49
C GLN A 39 27.36 -3.40 1.97
N THR A 40 27.68 -4.46 1.22
CA THR A 40 27.61 -4.51 -0.23
C THR A 40 26.14 -4.49 -0.71
N ASN A 41 25.61 -3.27 -0.84
CA ASN A 41 24.49 -2.87 -1.69
C ASN A 41 23.04 -3.17 -1.19
N PRO A 42 22.60 -2.52 -0.07
CA PRO A 42 21.21 -2.57 0.40
C PRO A 42 20.19 -2.15 -0.68
N ASP A 43 20.55 -1.14 -1.47
CA ASP A 43 19.73 -0.56 -2.54
C ASP A 43 19.27 -1.60 -3.56
N TYR A 44 20.13 -2.57 -3.89
CA TYR A 44 19.81 -3.62 -4.84
C TYR A 44 18.66 -4.50 -4.35
N LEU A 45 18.64 -4.86 -3.06
CA LEU A 45 17.57 -5.68 -2.48
C LEU A 45 16.25 -4.91 -2.44
N ILE A 46 16.29 -3.63 -2.05
CA ILE A 46 15.12 -2.75 -2.05
C ILE A 46 14.57 -2.60 -3.47
N HIS A 47 15.44 -2.34 -4.45
CA HIS A 47 15.07 -2.22 -5.86
C HIS A 47 14.42 -3.51 -6.39
N LYS A 48 15.01 -4.68 -6.10
CA LYS A 48 14.46 -5.98 -6.52
C LYS A 48 13.06 -6.23 -5.92
N ALA A 49 12.87 -5.92 -4.63
CA ALA A 49 11.57 -6.01 -3.96
C ALA A 49 10.54 -5.02 -4.52
N PHE A 50 10.97 -3.81 -4.86
CA PHE A 50 10.09 -2.81 -5.49
C PHE A 50 9.69 -3.20 -6.92
N CYS A 51 10.62 -3.72 -7.72
CA CYS A 51 10.31 -4.27 -9.05
C CYS A 51 9.30 -5.42 -8.96
N LEU A 52 9.45 -6.31 -7.97
CA LEU A 52 8.49 -7.38 -7.70
C LEU A 52 7.09 -6.79 -7.46
N TYR A 53 6.97 -5.85 -6.52
CA TYR A 53 5.70 -5.17 -6.20
C TYR A 53 5.05 -4.55 -7.45
N ARG A 54 5.81 -3.77 -8.24
CA ARG A 54 5.29 -3.13 -9.46
C ARG A 54 4.79 -4.15 -10.48
N LYS A 55 5.51 -5.25 -10.62
CA LYS A 55 5.17 -6.27 -11.60
C LYS A 55 3.97 -7.11 -11.16
N THR A 56 3.85 -7.44 -9.88
CA THR A 56 2.68 -8.16 -9.32
C THR A 56 1.40 -7.31 -9.44
N ASN A 57 1.50 -5.99 -9.29
CA ASN A 57 0.35 -5.10 -9.43
C ASN A 57 -0.01 -4.76 -10.88
N ARG A 58 0.77 -5.23 -11.86
CA ARG A 58 0.52 -4.92 -13.26
C ARG A 58 -0.58 -5.84 -13.81
N ILE A 59 -1.67 -5.23 -14.27
CA ILE A 59 -2.74 -5.93 -14.99
C ILE A 59 -2.42 -5.88 -16.49
N ARG A 60 -2.28 -7.03 -17.15
CA ARG A 60 -1.98 -7.12 -18.59
C ARG A 60 -3.19 -7.69 -19.35
N ASN A 61 -3.97 -6.79 -19.95
CA ASN A 61 -5.20 -7.13 -20.67
C ASN A 61 -5.03 -7.16 -22.20
N ALA A 62 -3.80 -6.97 -22.69
CA ALA A 62 -3.51 -6.99 -24.12
C ALA A 62 -3.71 -8.42 -24.68
N SER A 63 -4.67 -8.57 -25.57
CA SER A 63 -4.97 -9.82 -26.26
C SER A 63 -5.41 -9.52 -27.68
N THR A 64 -4.85 -10.24 -28.64
CA THR A 64 -5.28 -10.23 -30.03
C THR A 64 -5.78 -11.60 -30.45
N LYS A 65 -6.73 -11.62 -31.39
CA LYS A 65 -7.23 -12.86 -31.96
C LYS A 65 -6.25 -13.40 -33.00
N THR A 66 -5.87 -14.67 -32.88
CA THR A 66 -5.14 -15.37 -33.94
C THR A 66 -6.09 -15.76 -35.07
N LYS A 67 -5.55 -16.14 -36.23
CA LYS A 67 -6.33 -16.63 -37.37
C LYS A 67 -7.34 -17.74 -36.99
N SER A 68 -7.01 -18.57 -36.01
CA SER A 68 -7.88 -19.65 -35.53
C SER A 68 -9.06 -19.15 -34.69
N GLU A 69 -8.89 -18.04 -33.97
CA GLU A 69 -9.89 -17.46 -33.06
C GLU A 69 -10.81 -16.45 -33.74
N VAL A 70 -10.39 -15.90 -34.88
CA VAL A 70 -11.24 -15.00 -35.68
C VAL A 70 -12.39 -15.79 -36.30
N ARG A 71 -13.62 -15.29 -36.14
CA ARG A 71 -14.82 -15.88 -36.75
C ARG A 71 -14.75 -15.74 -38.28
N GLY A 72 -14.97 -16.84 -38.98
CA GLY A 72 -15.01 -16.84 -40.45
C GLY A 72 -15.24 -18.23 -41.02
N GLY A 73 -15.60 -18.31 -42.30
CA GLY A 73 -15.91 -19.57 -42.98
C GLY A 73 -14.68 -20.48 -43.18
N GLY A 74 -14.95 -21.77 -43.39
CA GLY A 74 -13.95 -22.77 -43.81
C GLY A 74 -13.73 -22.80 -45.33
N ARG A 75 -14.63 -22.19 -46.10
CA ARG A 75 -14.53 -22.12 -47.56
C ARG A 75 -13.39 -21.19 -47.98
N LYS A 76 -12.55 -21.70 -48.88
CA LYS A 76 -11.46 -20.92 -49.49
C LYS A 76 -12.01 -19.71 -50.26
N PRO A 77 -11.35 -18.55 -50.21
CA PRO A 77 -11.82 -17.35 -50.91
C PRO A 77 -12.00 -17.55 -52.43
N TRP A 78 -11.08 -18.28 -53.06
CA TRP A 78 -11.14 -18.65 -54.47
C TRP A 78 -10.30 -19.90 -54.79
N ALA A 79 -10.54 -20.50 -55.97
CA ALA A 79 -9.81 -21.67 -56.45
C ALA A 79 -8.30 -21.38 -56.59
N GLN A 80 -7.45 -22.40 -56.39
CA GLN A 80 -5.98 -22.23 -56.37
C GLN A 80 -5.39 -21.78 -57.72
N LYS A 81 -6.08 -22.07 -58.84
CA LYS A 81 -5.66 -21.79 -60.22
C LYS A 81 -6.87 -21.28 -61.03
N GLY A 82 -6.61 -20.68 -62.18
CA GLY A 82 -7.65 -20.30 -63.17
C GLY A 82 -8.34 -18.95 -62.95
N ARG A 83 -7.98 -18.17 -61.92
CA ARG A 83 -8.63 -16.88 -61.61
C ARG A 83 -7.71 -15.64 -61.67
N GLY A 84 -6.44 -15.79 -62.04
CA GLY A 84 -5.46 -14.69 -62.09
C GLY A 84 -5.14 -14.01 -60.75
N LYS A 85 -5.79 -14.39 -59.64
CA LYS A 85 -5.55 -13.84 -58.30
C LYS A 85 -4.39 -14.54 -57.60
N ALA A 86 -3.73 -13.83 -56.69
CA ALA A 86 -2.72 -14.39 -55.78
C ALA A 86 -3.27 -15.59 -54.99
N ARG A 87 -2.40 -16.47 -54.49
CA ARG A 87 -2.85 -17.64 -53.73
C ARG A 87 -3.29 -17.23 -52.33
N ALA A 88 -4.50 -17.61 -51.91
CA ALA A 88 -5.02 -17.31 -50.58
C ALA A 88 -5.66 -18.55 -49.93
N GLY A 89 -5.28 -18.84 -48.69
CA GLY A 89 -5.80 -20.01 -47.95
C GLY A 89 -7.15 -19.76 -47.27
N SER A 90 -7.32 -18.62 -46.59
CA SER A 90 -8.53 -18.29 -45.83
C SER A 90 -8.70 -16.78 -45.71
N ILE A 91 -9.95 -16.32 -45.63
CA ILE A 91 -10.30 -14.93 -45.32
C ILE A 91 -9.86 -14.52 -43.91
N ARG A 92 -9.64 -15.48 -42.99
CA ARG A 92 -9.19 -15.23 -41.62
C ARG A 92 -7.69 -14.93 -41.50
N SER A 93 -6.96 -15.00 -42.62
CA SER A 93 -5.51 -14.76 -42.64
C SER A 93 -5.18 -13.34 -42.17
N PRO A 94 -4.09 -13.15 -41.41
CA PRO A 94 -3.64 -11.82 -40.99
C PRO A 94 -3.29 -10.85 -42.13
N LEU A 95 -3.12 -11.38 -43.34
CA LEU A 95 -2.93 -10.57 -44.55
C LEU A 95 -4.18 -9.79 -44.95
N TRP A 96 -5.36 -10.20 -44.48
CA TRP A 96 -6.64 -9.55 -44.79
C TRP A 96 -7.06 -8.59 -43.68
N LYS A 97 -7.72 -7.49 -44.06
CA LYS A 97 -8.41 -6.61 -43.13
C LYS A 97 -9.52 -7.40 -42.41
N GLY A 98 -9.56 -7.34 -41.09
CA GLY A 98 -10.48 -8.14 -40.27
C GLY A 98 -10.07 -9.61 -40.05
N GLY A 99 -8.90 -10.03 -40.57
CA GLY A 99 -8.27 -11.31 -40.24
C GLY A 99 -7.63 -11.33 -38.86
N GLY A 100 -6.97 -12.44 -38.52
CA GLY A 100 -6.20 -12.55 -37.26
C GLY A 100 -5.00 -11.59 -37.22
N VAL A 101 -4.34 -11.46 -36.07
CA VAL A 101 -3.09 -10.68 -35.94
C VAL A 101 -1.91 -11.65 -35.82
N THR A 102 -0.89 -11.50 -36.67
CA THR A 102 0.38 -12.25 -36.53
C THR A 102 1.24 -11.61 -35.45
N PHE A 103 1.80 -12.43 -34.55
CA PHE A 103 2.66 -11.95 -33.45
C PHE A 103 2.02 -10.91 -32.53
N GLY A 104 0.68 -10.85 -32.50
CA GLY A 104 -0.03 -9.97 -31.61
C GLY A 104 0.07 -10.43 -30.14
N PRO A 105 -0.08 -9.50 -29.18
CA PRO A 105 0.03 -9.83 -27.77
C PRO A 105 -1.02 -10.87 -27.35
N LYS A 106 -0.59 -11.79 -26.48
CA LYS A 106 -1.47 -12.71 -25.77
C LYS A 106 -1.47 -12.40 -24.28
N PRO A 107 -2.56 -12.73 -23.56
CA PRO A 107 -2.57 -12.63 -22.11
C PRO A 107 -1.51 -13.60 -21.57
N ILE A 108 -0.58 -13.06 -20.76
CA ILE A 108 0.49 -13.83 -20.12
C ILE A 108 0.29 -13.68 -18.62
N ALA A 109 0.24 -14.80 -17.90
CA ALA A 109 0.29 -14.81 -16.45
C ALA A 109 1.70 -14.43 -16.00
N TYR A 110 1.82 -13.35 -15.23
CA TYR A 110 3.11 -12.87 -14.75
C TYR A 110 3.28 -13.25 -13.28
N ASN A 111 4.12 -14.26 -13.01
CA ASN A 111 4.37 -14.77 -11.65
C ASN A 111 5.84 -14.56 -11.29
N PRO A 112 6.27 -13.31 -11.01
CA PRO A 112 7.64 -13.04 -10.63
C PRO A 112 7.94 -13.65 -9.26
N LYS A 113 9.08 -14.32 -9.14
CA LYS A 113 9.49 -14.95 -7.88
C LYS A 113 10.57 -14.14 -7.21
N LEU A 114 10.38 -13.89 -5.92
CA LEU A 114 11.42 -13.44 -4.99
C LEU A 114 11.37 -14.35 -3.76
N ASN A 115 12.53 -14.68 -3.20
CA ASN A 115 12.57 -15.45 -1.97
C ASN A 115 12.00 -14.63 -0.81
N ASN A 116 11.19 -15.25 0.05
CA ASN A 116 10.58 -14.54 1.18
C ASN A 116 11.62 -13.91 2.10
N ARG A 117 12.76 -14.58 2.32
CA ARG A 117 13.88 -14.05 3.12
C ARG A 117 14.56 -12.84 2.47
N GLU A 118 14.64 -12.80 1.13
CA GLU A 118 15.16 -11.63 0.41
C GLU A 118 14.19 -10.45 0.53
N TYR A 119 12.88 -10.70 0.40
CA TYR A 119 11.87 -9.66 0.57
C TYR A 119 11.83 -9.12 2.00
N ASP A 120 11.86 -10.00 3.00
CA ASP A 120 11.91 -9.63 4.42
C ASP A 120 13.15 -8.79 4.72
N ARG A 121 14.31 -9.21 4.22
CA ARG A 121 15.54 -8.44 4.34
C ARG A 121 15.42 -7.05 3.71
N ALA A 122 14.92 -6.96 2.48
CA ALA A 122 14.71 -5.68 1.79
C ALA A 122 13.77 -4.75 2.56
N PHE A 123 12.67 -5.30 3.09
CA PHE A 123 11.67 -4.55 3.84
C PHE A 123 12.22 -4.04 5.18
N ARG A 124 13.01 -4.86 5.88
CA ARG A 124 13.72 -4.44 7.09
C ARG A 124 14.69 -3.31 6.76
N VAL A 125 15.63 -3.50 5.82
CA VAL A 125 16.63 -2.48 5.47
C VAL A 125 15.97 -1.14 5.18
N LEU A 126 14.88 -1.15 4.43
CA LEU A 126 14.10 0.04 4.13
C LEU A 126 13.50 0.71 5.38
N LEU A 127 12.96 -0.05 6.33
CA LEU A 127 12.45 0.51 7.59
C LEU A 127 13.55 1.15 8.43
N HIS A 128 14.75 0.57 8.44
CA HIS A 128 15.91 1.14 9.13
C HIS A 128 16.40 2.42 8.47
N GLU A 129 16.48 2.48 7.14
CA GLU A 129 16.77 3.73 6.43
C GLU A 129 15.76 4.84 6.75
N LYS A 130 14.50 4.46 6.96
CA LYS A 130 13.40 5.37 7.34
C LYS A 130 13.33 5.67 8.83
N GLN A 131 14.19 5.10 9.69
CA GLN A 131 14.09 5.18 11.15
C GLN A 131 13.98 6.62 11.67
N LYS A 132 14.76 7.56 11.12
CA LYS A 132 14.72 8.99 11.51
C LYS A 132 13.39 9.68 11.20
N ARG A 133 12.56 9.07 10.35
CA ARG A 133 11.25 9.60 9.92
C ARG A 133 10.08 8.72 10.40
N ILE A 134 10.34 7.87 11.40
CA ILE A 134 9.30 7.11 12.09
C ILE A 134 8.97 7.81 13.39
N LEU A 135 7.68 8.07 13.64
CA LEU A 135 7.17 8.60 14.91
C LEU A 135 6.23 7.58 15.55
N ALA A 136 6.31 7.47 16.88
CA ALA A 136 5.38 6.66 17.63
C ALA A 136 4.07 7.41 17.89
N ILE A 137 2.96 6.69 17.71
CA ILE A 137 1.60 7.16 17.99
C ILE A 137 0.88 6.17 18.90
N SER A 138 -0.12 6.65 19.61
CA SER A 138 -1.02 5.79 20.39
C SER A 138 -2.48 6.08 20.08
N LEU A 139 -3.33 5.10 20.36
CA LEU A 139 -4.76 5.20 20.19
C LEU A 139 -5.38 5.60 21.54
N PHE A 140 -6.11 6.71 21.55
CA PHE A 140 -6.73 7.22 22.76
C PHE A 140 -8.24 7.06 22.70
N GLU A 141 -8.83 6.62 23.80
CA GLU A 141 -10.28 6.56 24.01
C GLU A 141 -10.68 7.72 24.93
N GLY A 142 -11.47 8.67 24.44
CA GLY A 142 -12.02 9.72 25.31
C GLY A 142 -12.42 11.01 24.62
N LEU A 143 -13.00 11.93 25.40
CA LEU A 143 -13.22 13.34 25.06
C LEU A 143 -12.20 14.28 25.72
N THR A 144 -11.20 13.74 26.41
CA THR A 144 -10.40 14.50 27.38
C THR A 144 -9.10 15.07 26.78
N SER A 145 -8.81 16.29 27.21
CA SER A 145 -7.93 17.32 26.67
C SER A 145 -6.44 17.14 26.95
N SER A 146 -5.63 17.07 25.89
CA SER A 146 -4.25 17.55 25.89
C SER A 146 -4.18 18.93 25.24
N LYS A 147 -3.95 19.97 26.06
CA LYS A 147 -3.47 21.34 25.77
C LYS A 147 -4.01 22.17 24.58
N LEU A 148 -4.96 21.69 23.79
CA LEU A 148 -5.63 22.45 22.75
C LEU A 148 -7.10 22.62 23.14
N ASP A 149 -7.59 23.85 23.07
CA ASP A 149 -8.99 24.24 23.28
C ASP A 149 -9.99 23.27 22.58
N ILE A 150 -10.44 22.25 23.31
CA ILE A 150 -11.60 21.43 22.95
C ILE A 150 -12.87 22.30 22.95
N SER A 151 -12.82 23.50 23.53
CA SER A 151 -13.90 24.51 23.47
C SER A 151 -14.21 25.01 22.05
N LYS A 152 -13.35 24.72 21.04
CA LYS A 152 -13.64 24.92 19.60
C LYS A 152 -13.79 23.60 18.83
N SER A 153 -14.21 22.52 19.52
CA SER A 153 -14.27 21.14 19.00
C SER A 153 -15.08 21.05 17.71
N THR A 154 -14.33 21.05 16.63
CA THR A 154 -14.82 20.66 15.32
C THR A 154 -15.03 19.15 15.38
N TYR A 155 -16.26 18.69 15.20
CA TYR A 155 -16.69 17.28 15.17
C TYR A 155 -15.60 16.30 14.62
N PRO A 156 -15.36 15.14 15.26
CA PRO A 156 -14.25 14.22 14.92
C PRO A 156 -14.26 13.72 13.47
N GLY A 157 -15.43 13.76 12.82
CA GLY A 157 -15.59 13.44 11.40
C GLY A 157 -15.15 14.53 10.41
N LYS A 158 -14.79 15.74 10.87
CA LYS A 158 -14.29 16.80 9.95
C LYS A 158 -12.80 16.66 9.71
N THR A 159 -12.37 16.91 8.49
CA THR A 159 -10.95 16.89 8.10
C THR A 159 -10.10 17.93 8.83
N LYS A 160 -10.69 19.07 9.23
CA LYS A 160 -10.01 20.08 10.05
C LYS A 160 -9.55 19.52 11.40
N TYR A 161 -10.38 18.67 12.02
CA TYR A 161 -10.04 18.00 13.27
C TYR A 161 -8.86 17.04 13.07
N ALA A 162 -8.91 16.18 12.03
CA ALA A 162 -7.78 15.30 11.72
C ALA A 162 -6.47 16.06 11.45
N LYS A 163 -6.52 17.19 10.72
CA LYS A 163 -5.34 18.03 10.49
C LYS A 163 -4.74 18.56 11.80
N GLN A 164 -5.59 18.97 12.75
CA GLN A 164 -5.14 19.45 14.07
C GLN A 164 -4.48 18.34 14.89
N VAL A 165 -5.04 17.13 14.85
CA VAL A 165 -4.43 15.95 15.51
C VAL A 165 -3.04 15.68 14.93
N PHE A 166 -2.90 15.68 13.60
CA PHE A 166 -1.57 15.47 13.01
C PHE A 166 -0.62 16.64 13.26
N SER A 167 -1.09 17.89 13.32
CA SER A 167 -0.21 19.02 13.66
C SER A 167 0.33 18.89 15.09
N GLU A 168 -0.49 18.47 16.05
CA GLU A 168 -0.07 18.19 17.42
C GLU A 168 0.99 17.08 17.48
N ILE A 169 0.82 16.00 16.69
CA ILE A 169 1.81 14.92 16.61
C ILE A 169 3.17 15.41 16.09
N PHE A 170 3.20 16.32 15.11
CA PHE A 170 4.48 16.85 14.61
C PHE A 170 5.08 17.90 15.55
N GLU A 171 4.26 18.78 16.13
CA GLU A 171 4.69 19.82 17.06
C GLU A 171 5.29 19.23 18.36
N THR A 172 4.68 18.17 18.90
CA THR A 172 5.22 17.44 20.07
C THR A 172 6.57 16.75 19.81
N ASN A 173 6.98 16.63 18.54
CA ASN A 173 8.28 16.09 18.14
C ASN A 173 9.21 17.17 17.55
N ASN A 174 8.89 18.46 17.73
CA ASN A 174 9.65 19.61 17.22
C ASN A 174 9.83 19.61 15.69
N ILE A 175 8.80 19.17 14.94
CA ILE A 175 8.80 19.13 13.48
C ILE A 175 7.80 20.16 12.93
N ASP A 176 8.16 20.85 11.85
CA ASP A 176 7.29 21.81 11.16
C ASP A 176 6.02 21.16 10.62
N SER A 177 4.91 21.30 11.36
CA SER A 177 3.63 20.65 11.05
C SER A 177 3.05 21.10 9.69
N GLN A 178 3.16 22.39 9.38
CA GLN A 178 2.58 22.98 8.16
C GLN A 178 3.21 22.45 6.87
N ASN A 179 4.55 22.35 6.82
CA ASN A 179 5.26 21.86 5.64
C ASN A 179 4.96 20.38 5.39
N VAL A 180 4.99 19.58 6.45
CA VAL A 180 4.75 18.13 6.36
C VAL A 180 3.32 17.84 5.87
N LEU A 181 2.31 18.49 6.44
CA LEU A 181 0.91 18.22 6.07
C LEU A 181 0.56 18.61 4.63
N ASN A 182 1.16 19.69 4.11
CA ASN A 182 0.84 20.19 2.77
C ASN A 182 1.57 19.45 1.66
N ASN A 183 2.85 19.09 1.87
CA ASN A 183 3.73 18.65 0.78
C ASN A 183 4.11 17.17 0.85
N GLN A 184 3.96 16.52 2.02
CA GLN A 184 4.54 15.21 2.24
C GLN A 184 3.49 14.13 2.46
N LEU A 185 3.81 12.92 2.00
CA LEU A 185 2.95 11.75 2.21
C LEU A 185 3.24 11.11 3.56
N ILE A 186 2.20 11.00 4.38
CA ILE A 186 2.26 10.41 5.71
C ILE A 186 1.55 9.07 5.65
N THR A 187 2.19 8.02 6.17
CA THR A 187 1.55 6.71 6.30
C THR A 187 1.43 6.34 7.77
N VAL A 188 0.19 6.15 8.20
CA VAL A 188 -0.17 5.71 9.55
C VAL A 188 -0.29 4.19 9.53
N VAL A 189 0.51 3.52 10.35
CA VAL A 189 0.57 2.06 10.44
C VAL A 189 0.01 1.60 11.79
N VAL A 190 -1.08 0.87 11.70
CA VAL A 190 -1.88 0.45 12.85
C VAL A 190 -2.01 -1.07 12.82
N SER A 191 -2.12 -1.71 13.98
CA SER A 191 -2.37 -3.15 14.05
C SER A 191 -3.78 -3.52 13.56
N PRO A 192 -4.07 -4.80 13.28
CA PRO A 192 -5.39 -5.21 12.82
C PRO A 192 -6.47 -5.02 13.89
N GLN A 193 -6.09 -5.08 15.17
CA GLN A 193 -6.98 -4.87 16.31
C GLN A 193 -7.34 -3.39 16.45
N GLU A 194 -6.34 -2.51 16.49
CA GLU A 194 -6.53 -1.06 16.54
C GLU A 194 -7.27 -0.53 15.30
N TYR A 195 -7.03 -1.12 14.11
CA TYR A 195 -7.79 -0.76 12.91
C TYR A 195 -9.29 -1.05 13.04
N LYS A 196 -9.67 -2.16 13.70
CA LYS A 196 -11.09 -2.48 13.95
C LYS A 196 -11.74 -1.44 14.86
N ILE A 197 -11.02 -0.98 15.87
CA ILE A 197 -11.45 0.10 16.77
C ILE A 197 -11.70 1.37 15.96
N LEU A 198 -10.71 1.79 15.16
CA LEU A 198 -10.82 2.98 14.30
C LEU A 198 -11.93 2.87 13.26
N LYS A 199 -12.20 1.68 12.72
CA LYS A 199 -13.25 1.46 11.72
C LYS A 199 -14.64 1.85 12.20
N GLY A 200 -14.91 1.74 13.51
CA GLY A 200 -16.17 2.16 14.13
C GLY A 200 -16.29 3.67 14.36
N THR A 201 -15.23 4.43 14.10
CA THR A 201 -15.16 5.86 14.45
C THR A 201 -15.35 6.79 13.25
N LEU A 202 -15.81 8.00 13.54
CA LEU A 202 -15.89 9.09 12.56
C LEU A 202 -14.51 9.62 12.17
N PHE A 203 -13.51 9.44 13.03
CA PHE A 203 -12.14 9.86 12.80
C PHE A 203 -11.49 9.14 11.60
N LEU A 204 -11.82 7.85 11.38
CA LEU A 204 -11.32 7.16 10.19
C LEU A 204 -11.85 7.79 8.88
N GLN A 205 -13.08 8.31 8.89
CA GLN A 205 -13.66 8.97 7.72
C GLN A 205 -12.94 10.30 7.42
N SER A 206 -12.58 11.06 8.46
CA SER A 206 -11.84 12.31 8.29
C SER A 206 -10.42 12.07 7.76
N ILE A 207 -9.73 11.00 8.19
CA ILE A 207 -8.43 10.61 7.63
C ILE A 207 -8.54 10.24 6.16
N LYS A 208 -9.53 9.41 5.78
CA LYS A 208 -9.69 8.93 4.39
C LYS A 208 -9.88 10.06 3.37
N ASN A 209 -10.39 11.20 3.79
CA ASN A 209 -10.58 12.36 2.91
C ASN A 209 -9.30 13.20 2.72
N LEU A 210 -8.24 12.94 3.48
CA LEU A 210 -6.95 13.63 3.35
C LEU A 210 -6.06 12.92 2.32
N LYS A 211 -5.81 13.56 1.17
CA LYS A 211 -5.01 12.99 0.07
C LYS A 211 -3.58 12.60 0.47
N ASN A 212 -3.00 13.31 1.44
CA ASN A 212 -1.61 13.12 1.83
C ASN A 212 -1.42 12.09 2.95
N ILE A 213 -2.51 11.56 3.53
CA ILE A 213 -2.45 10.69 4.70
C ILE A 213 -3.10 9.36 4.38
N ASN A 214 -2.31 8.29 4.45
CA ASN A 214 -2.78 6.93 4.23
C ASN A 214 -2.75 6.15 5.54
N LEU A 215 -3.88 5.55 5.90
CA LEU A 215 -3.95 4.63 7.03
C LEU A 215 -3.91 3.18 6.55
N ILE A 216 -2.91 2.43 7.01
CA ILE A 216 -2.61 1.07 6.55
C ILE A 216 -2.48 0.15 7.77
N VAL A 217 -2.97 -1.08 7.62
CA VAL A 217 -2.79 -2.13 8.62
C VAL A 217 -1.38 -2.71 8.48
N ASP A 218 -0.67 -2.96 9.57
CA ASP A 218 0.66 -3.60 9.58
C ASP A 218 0.73 -4.80 8.61
N ASN A 219 -0.31 -5.64 8.62
CA ASN A 219 -0.37 -6.85 7.83
C ASN A 219 -0.49 -6.65 6.30
N LYS A 220 -0.81 -5.43 5.87
CA LYS A 220 -0.97 -5.03 4.48
C LYS A 220 0.10 -4.04 4.03
N LEU A 221 0.97 -3.59 4.92
CA LEU A 221 1.99 -2.61 4.63
C LEU A 221 2.92 -3.10 3.51
N SER A 222 2.94 -2.42 2.37
CA SER A 222 3.78 -2.82 1.23
C SER A 222 5.13 -2.08 1.22
N ILE A 223 6.10 -2.61 0.48
CA ILE A 223 7.39 -1.93 0.25
C ILE A 223 7.17 -0.53 -0.36
N ASN A 224 6.18 -0.39 -1.25
CA ASN A 224 5.86 0.87 -1.91
C ASN A 224 5.32 1.93 -0.95
N ASP A 225 4.52 1.52 0.03
CA ASP A 225 3.97 2.47 1.02
C ASP A 225 5.09 3.06 1.89
N VAL A 226 6.07 2.24 2.27
CA VAL A 226 7.24 2.66 3.04
C VAL A 226 8.19 3.53 2.20
N ILE A 227 8.43 3.20 0.92
CA ILE A 227 9.27 4.02 0.02
C ILE A 227 8.63 5.40 -0.19
N ARG A 228 7.34 5.43 -0.56
CA ARG A 228 6.61 6.63 -0.97
C ARG A 228 6.30 7.56 0.21
N SER A 229 6.14 7.01 1.41
CA SER A 229 5.93 7.82 2.61
C SER A 229 7.17 8.62 2.97
N SER A 230 6.96 9.90 3.25
CA SER A 230 7.97 10.77 3.84
C SER A 230 8.07 10.50 5.34
N TRP A 231 6.93 10.34 6.02
CA TRP A 231 6.83 10.02 7.44
C TRP A 231 5.98 8.78 7.66
N LEU A 232 6.40 7.97 8.63
CA LEU A 232 5.69 6.79 9.10
C LEU A 232 5.27 7.00 10.54
N LEU A 233 3.97 6.99 10.79
CA LEU A 233 3.40 7.06 12.14
C LEU A 233 3.00 5.65 12.55
N MET A 234 3.59 5.10 13.61
CA MET A 234 3.40 3.68 13.97
C MET A 234 2.98 3.53 15.43
N THR A 235 2.05 2.61 15.71
CA THR A 235 1.76 2.19 17.08
C THR A 235 2.84 1.24 17.61
N ALA A 236 3.00 1.19 18.93
CA ALA A 236 3.92 0.24 19.55
C ALA A 236 3.59 -1.20 19.14
N HIS A 237 2.30 -1.56 19.10
CA HIS A 237 1.86 -2.88 18.68
C HIS A 237 2.17 -3.17 17.20
N SER A 238 1.95 -2.21 16.29
CA SER A 238 2.30 -2.40 14.88
C SER A 238 3.81 -2.52 14.65
N SER A 239 4.62 -1.75 15.39
CA SER A 239 6.09 -1.86 15.35
C SER A 239 6.57 -3.24 15.80
N HIS A 240 5.95 -3.81 16.85
CA HIS A 240 6.24 -5.15 17.32
C HIS A 240 5.95 -6.19 16.24
N ASN A 241 4.76 -6.13 15.64
CA ASN A 241 4.32 -7.09 14.62
C ASN A 241 5.19 -7.07 13.36
N LEU A 242 5.62 -5.88 12.91
CA LEU A 242 6.46 -5.74 11.71
C LEU A 242 7.88 -6.25 11.88
N THR A 243 8.34 -6.36 13.12
CA THR A 243 9.71 -6.75 13.46
C THR A 243 9.78 -8.15 14.08
N LEU A 244 8.66 -8.85 14.23
CA LEU A 244 8.66 -10.28 14.58
C LEU A 244 9.57 -11.06 13.61
N LYS A 245 10.24 -12.10 14.13
CA LYS A 245 11.37 -12.78 13.45
C LYS A 245 11.01 -13.33 12.07
N ASP A 246 9.74 -13.65 11.84
CA ASP A 246 9.26 -14.14 10.56
C ASP A 246 8.20 -13.20 9.97
N LEU A 247 8.54 -12.44 8.93
CA LEU A 247 7.54 -11.88 8.01
C LEU A 247 6.85 -12.98 7.16
N SER A 248 6.80 -14.24 7.65
CA SER A 248 6.15 -15.39 7.02
C SER A 248 4.65 -15.17 6.78
N TRP A 249 4.05 -14.23 7.52
CA TRP A 249 2.68 -13.78 7.33
C TRP A 249 2.49 -12.88 6.09
N LYS A 250 3.54 -12.17 5.61
CA LYS A 250 3.56 -11.56 4.27
C LYS A 250 3.89 -12.63 3.23
N LYS A 251 2.97 -13.56 3.01
CA LYS A 251 3.01 -14.33 1.75
C LYS A 251 2.85 -13.32 0.62
N VAL A 252 3.91 -13.09 -0.15
CA VAL A 252 3.76 -12.43 -1.45
C VAL A 252 2.76 -13.28 -2.21
N LYS A 253 1.57 -12.71 -2.48
CA LYS A 253 0.55 -13.41 -3.27
C LYS A 253 1.22 -13.74 -4.61
N LYS A 254 1.34 -15.03 -4.88
CA LYS A 254 1.76 -15.54 -6.19
C LYS A 254 0.68 -15.24 -7.21
#